data_AF-A0A928WRX1-F1
#
_entry.id   AF-A0A928WRX1-F1
#
_cell.length_a   1.000
_cell.length_b   1.000
_cell.length_c   1.000
_cell.angle_alpha   90.00
_cell.angle_beta   90.00
_cell.angle_gamma   90.00
#
_symmetry.space_group_name_H-M   'P 1'
#
loop_
_entity.id
_entity.type
_entity.pdbx_description
1 polymer ?
#
loop_
_entity_poly.entity_id
_entity_poly.type
_entity_poly.pdbx_seq_one_letter_code
_entity_poly.pdbx_strand_id
1 'polypeptide(L)'
;MLLQHEEYQSSFDKAIACMVECEHCAEACMGNPDMTKCARMCLDTAEGCRSLATLMVRGSYFIAPHAKACAEVCETCANECEKHSSSHCKKCAEACRTAAEAYRQIAKVAVSA
;
A
#
# COMPACT_ATOMS: atom_id res chain seq x y z
N MET A 1 -18.67 2.03 13.02
CA MET A 1 -17.24 1.70 12.98
C MET A 1 -17.08 0.44 12.14
N LEU A 2 -16.12 0.39 11.20
CA LEU A 2 -16.03 -0.68 10.19
C LEU A 2 -15.20 -1.89 10.64
N LEU A 3 -14.33 -1.75 11.64
CA LEU A 3 -13.49 -2.83 12.16
C LEU A 3 -13.93 -3.26 13.55
N GLN A 4 -13.86 -4.57 13.82
CA GLN A 4 -13.97 -5.10 15.19
C GLN A 4 -12.65 -4.94 15.98
N HIS A 5 -11.52 -4.80 15.28
CA HIS A 5 -10.18 -4.58 15.85
C HIS A 5 -9.76 -3.11 15.68
N GLU A 6 -10.11 -2.26 16.63
CA GLU A 6 -9.86 -0.81 16.57
C GLU A 6 -8.37 -0.46 16.48
N GLU A 7 -7.49 -1.30 17.03
CA GLU A 7 -6.03 -1.14 17.00
C GLU A 7 -5.44 -1.04 15.59
N TYR A 8 -6.13 -1.59 14.58
CA TYR A 8 -5.68 -1.52 13.18
C TYR A 8 -6.37 -0.43 12.37
N GLN A 9 -7.31 0.35 12.92
CA GLN A 9 -8.09 1.33 12.17
C GLN A 9 -7.21 2.31 11.39
N SER A 10 -6.20 2.90 12.05
CA SER A 10 -5.29 3.83 11.38
C SER A 10 -4.51 3.19 10.22
N SER A 11 -4.13 1.93 10.34
CA SER A 11 -3.37 1.22 9.31
C SER A 11 -4.28 0.72 8.18
N PHE A 12 -5.52 0.35 8.50
CA PHE A 12 -6.55 0.04 7.53
C PHE A 12 -6.86 1.24 6.64
N ASP A 13 -7.07 2.42 7.23
CA ASP A 13 -7.37 3.64 6.47
C ASP A 13 -6.23 3.99 5.50
N LYS A 14 -4.97 3.85 5.96
CA LYS A 14 -3.78 4.04 5.11
C LYS A 14 -3.67 2.99 4.00
N ALA A 15 -4.02 1.73 4.29
CA ALA A 15 -4.03 0.68 3.29
C ALA A 15 -5.07 0.95 2.20
N ILE A 16 -6.28 1.35 2.58
CA ILE A 16 -7.34 1.71 1.62
C ILE A 16 -6.96 2.95 0.81
N ALA A 17 -6.40 3.98 1.45
CA ALA A 17 -5.93 5.18 0.74
C ALA A 17 -4.83 4.85 -0.28
N CYS A 18 -3.84 4.05 0.11
CA CYS A 18 -2.78 3.59 -0.79
C CYS A 18 -3.32 2.77 -1.95
N MET A 19 -4.23 1.83 -1.68
CA MET A 19 -4.89 1.03 -2.70
C MET A 19 -5.61 1.92 -3.73
N VAL A 20 -6.41 2.89 -3.28
CA VAL A 20 -7.16 3.79 -4.17
C VAL A 20 -6.22 4.62 -5.06
N GLU A 21 -5.17 5.21 -4.49
CA GLU A 21 -4.22 6.02 -5.26
C GLU A 21 -3.39 5.16 -6.23
N CYS A 22 -3.06 3.91 -5.86
CA CYS A 22 -2.40 2.97 -6.75
C CYS A 22 -3.30 2.57 -7.93
N GLU A 23 -4.56 2.22 -7.70
CA GLU A 23 -5.51 1.89 -8.79
C GLU A 23 -5.70 3.09 -9.74
N HIS A 24 -5.84 4.30 -9.20
CA HIS A 24 -5.94 5.52 -10.00
C HIS A 24 -4.68 5.78 -10.81
N CYS A 25 -3.50 5.63 -10.20
CA CYS A 25 -2.23 5.82 -10.86
C CYS A 25 -2.01 4.77 -11.96
N ALA A 26 -2.40 3.52 -11.71
CA ALA A 26 -2.30 2.43 -12.68
C ALA A 26 -3.11 2.73 -13.94
N GLU A 27 -4.37 3.13 -13.77
CA GLU A 27 -5.25 3.52 -14.88
C GLU A 27 -4.68 4.73 -15.64
N ALA A 28 -4.23 5.77 -14.94
CA ALA A 28 -3.66 6.96 -15.56
C ALA A 28 -2.34 6.68 -16.32
N CYS A 29 -1.57 5.69 -15.88
CA CYS A 29 -0.35 5.22 -16.55
C CYS A 29 -0.63 4.29 -17.73
N MET A 30 -1.84 3.70 -17.79
CA MET A 30 -2.14 2.64 -18.75
C MET A 30 -2.11 3.17 -20.18
N GLY A 31 -1.56 2.36 -21.10
CA GLY A 31 -1.45 2.71 -22.51
C GLY A 31 -0.27 3.64 -22.86
N ASN A 32 0.45 4.18 -21.87
CA ASN A 32 1.72 4.86 -22.13
C ASN A 32 2.90 3.88 -22.01
N PRO A 33 3.65 3.61 -23.11
CA PRO A 33 4.76 2.65 -23.11
C PRO A 33 5.81 2.94 -22.03
N ASP A 34 6.14 4.21 -21.79
CA ASP A 34 7.15 4.64 -20.81
C ASP A 34 6.68 4.44 -19.36
N MET A 35 5.38 4.26 -19.15
CA MET A 35 4.74 4.12 -17.83
C MET A 35 4.30 2.68 -17.54
N THR A 36 4.56 1.73 -18.45
CA THR A 36 4.13 0.32 -18.31
C THR A 36 4.58 -0.29 -16.99
N LYS A 37 5.81 0.02 -16.55
CA LYS A 37 6.35 -0.47 -15.29
C LYS A 37 5.64 0.14 -14.08
N CYS A 38 5.40 1.45 -14.11
CA CYS A 38 4.66 2.16 -13.06
C CYS A 38 3.24 1.59 -12.91
N ALA A 39 2.52 1.39 -14.02
CA ALA A 39 1.18 0.82 -14.01
C ALA A 39 1.14 -0.58 -13.35
N ARG A 40 2.06 -1.47 -13.75
CA ARG A 40 2.15 -2.82 -13.17
C ARG A 40 2.46 -2.79 -11.68
N MET A 41 3.42 -1.97 -11.27
CA MET A 41 3.80 -1.84 -9.86
C MET A 41 2.65 -1.30 -9.01
N CYS A 42 1.89 -0.34 -9.54
CA CYS A 42 0.70 0.19 -8.87
C CYS A 42 -0.37 -0.90 -8.69
N LEU A 43 -0.66 -1.71 -9.71
CA LEU A 43 -1.62 -2.81 -9.60
C LEU A 43 -1.22 -3.84 -8.53
N ASP A 44 0.05 -4.26 -8.53
CA ASP A 44 0.57 -5.21 -7.53
C ASP A 44 0.48 -4.64 -6.11
N THR A 45 0.78 -3.35 -5.96
CA THR A 45 0.72 -2.64 -4.67
C THR A 45 -0.71 -2.46 -4.18
N ALA A 46 -1.64 -2.16 -5.08
CA ALA A 46 -3.06 -2.04 -4.75
C ALA A 46 -3.60 -3.36 -4.20
N GLU A 47 -3.30 -4.49 -4.85
CA GLU A 47 -3.75 -5.80 -4.38
C GLU A 47 -3.12 -6.19 -3.03
N GLY A 48 -1.84 -5.91 -2.83
CA GLY A 48 -1.18 -6.10 -1.54
C GLY A 48 -1.86 -5.32 -0.41
N CYS A 49 -2.14 -4.04 -0.65
CA CYS A 49 -2.83 -3.19 0.32
C CYS A 49 -4.28 -3.65 0.60
N ARG A 50 -5.01 -4.06 -0.44
CA ARG A 50 -6.37 -4.62 -0.34
C ARG A 50 -6.40 -5.88 0.51
N SER A 51 -5.48 -6.80 0.23
CA SER A 51 -5.33 -8.05 0.97
C SER A 51 -5.00 -7.80 2.44
N LEU A 52 -4.07 -6.89 2.72
CA LEU A 52 -3.69 -6.53 4.09
C LEU A 52 -4.82 -5.82 4.86
N ALA A 53 -5.55 -4.91 4.22
CA ALA A 53 -6.73 -4.28 4.81
C ALA A 53 -7.77 -5.32 5.23
N THR A 54 -8.02 -6.33 4.38
CA THR A 54 -8.96 -7.41 4.67
C THR A 54 -8.47 -8.33 5.79
N LEU A 55 -7.16 -8.52 5.95
CA LEU A 55 -6.56 -9.23 7.09
C LEU A 55 -6.78 -8.49 8.41
N MET A 56 -6.68 -7.15 8.40
CA MET A 56 -6.93 -6.30 9.57
C MET A 56 -8.39 -6.36 10.03
N VAL A 57 -9.36 -6.39 9.10
CA VAL A 57 -10.79 -6.52 9.41
C VAL A 57 -11.09 -7.74 10.29
N ARG A 58 -10.42 -8.86 10.03
CA ARG A 58 -10.63 -10.13 10.72
C ARG A 58 -9.59 -10.44 11.81
N GLY A 59 -8.72 -9.48 12.17
CA GLY A 59 -7.69 -9.67 13.18
C GLY A 59 -6.76 -10.87 12.90
N SER A 60 -6.35 -11.05 11.65
CA SER A 60 -5.62 -12.26 11.26
C SER A 60 -4.23 -12.39 11.91
N TYR A 61 -3.87 -13.61 12.30
CA TYR A 61 -2.50 -13.97 12.73
C TYR A 61 -1.41 -13.65 11.70
N PHE A 62 -1.78 -13.42 10.43
CA PHE A 62 -0.84 -13.15 9.35
C PHE A 62 -0.66 -11.65 9.05
N ILE A 63 -1.25 -10.74 9.83
CA ILE A 63 -1.14 -9.30 9.60
C ILE A 63 0.32 -8.85 9.55
N ALA A 64 1.15 -9.24 10.51
CA ALA A 64 2.54 -8.79 10.57
C ALA A 64 3.46 -9.30 9.45
N PRO A 65 3.48 -10.61 9.11
CA PRO A 65 4.28 -11.06 7.96
C PRO A 65 3.80 -10.44 6.64
N HIS A 66 2.48 -10.22 6.47
CA HIS A 66 1.97 -9.52 5.28
C HIS A 66 2.34 -8.03 5.28
N ALA A 67 2.27 -7.35 6.43
CA ALA A 67 2.69 -5.97 6.57
C ALA A 67 4.17 -5.79 6.20
N LYS A 68 5.04 -6.70 6.63
CA LYS A 68 6.46 -6.66 6.25
C LYS A 68 6.63 -6.68 4.72
N ALA A 69 5.99 -7.63 4.03
CA ALA A 69 6.06 -7.71 2.56
C ALA A 69 5.41 -6.49 1.90
N CYS A 70 4.26 -6.03 2.38
CA CYS A 70 3.57 -4.87 1.83
C CYS A 70 4.37 -3.58 2.01
N ALA A 71 5.18 -3.46 3.06
CA ALA A 71 6.08 -2.32 3.23
C ALA A 71 7.10 -2.24 2.10
N GLU A 72 7.74 -3.36 1.74
CA GLU A 72 8.72 -3.45 0.66
C GLU A 72 8.08 -3.16 -0.71
N VAL A 73 6.87 -3.68 -0.95
CA VAL A 73 6.10 -3.42 -2.18
C VAL A 73 5.73 -1.94 -2.30
N CYS A 74 5.20 -1.33 -1.23
CA CYS A 74 4.85 0.08 -1.21
C CYS A 74 6.08 0.98 -1.42
N GLU A 75 7.22 0.68 -0.80
CA GLU A 75 8.46 1.44 -1.03
C GLU A 75 8.92 1.36 -2.48
N THR A 76 8.87 0.17 -3.06
CA THR A 76 9.24 -0.05 -4.47
C THR A 76 8.32 0.72 -5.40
N CYS A 77 7.02 0.72 -5.13
CA CYS A 77 6.03 1.48 -5.87
C CYS A 77 6.23 2.99 -5.76
N ALA A 78 6.50 3.50 -4.55
CA ALA A 78 6.80 4.92 -4.35
C ALA A 78 8.05 5.34 -5.14
N ASN A 79 9.13 4.56 -5.06
CA ASN A 79 10.37 4.83 -5.80
C ASN A 79 10.16 4.83 -7.32
N GLU A 80 9.25 4.00 -7.84
CA GLU A 80 8.92 4.00 -9.26
C GLU A 80 8.08 5.22 -9.63
N CYS A 81 7.03 5.52 -8.86
CA CYS A 81 6.17 6.68 -9.08
C CYS A 81 6.94 8.01 -9.02
N GLU A 82 7.89 8.15 -8.10
CA GLU A 82 8.71 9.37 -7.93
C GLU A 82 9.60 9.69 -9.14
N LYS A 83 9.79 8.75 -10.07
CA LYS A 83 10.51 9.01 -11.34
C LYS A 83 9.69 9.84 -12.32
N HIS A 84 8.40 10.00 -12.07
CA HIS A 84 7.47 10.65 -12.98
C HIS A 84 6.98 11.97 -12.40
N SER A 85 6.87 13.01 -13.24
CA SER A 85 6.51 14.36 -12.82
C SER A 85 5.00 14.61 -12.70
N SER A 86 4.18 13.64 -13.09
CA SER A 86 2.72 13.75 -13.12
C SER A 86 2.10 13.87 -11.72
N SER A 87 0.94 14.51 -11.63
CA SER A 87 0.24 14.70 -10.36
C SER A 87 -0.24 13.38 -9.74
N HIS A 88 -0.71 12.43 -10.55
CA HIS A 88 -1.16 11.12 -10.07
C HIS A 88 0.00 10.30 -9.48
N CYS A 89 1.18 10.29 -10.11
CA CYS A 89 2.34 9.58 -9.58
C CYS A 89 2.84 10.17 -8.25
N LYS A 90 2.81 11.50 -8.09
CA LYS A 90 3.19 12.15 -6.83
C LYS A 90 2.27 11.74 -5.67
N LYS A 91 0.95 11.78 -5.89
CA LYS A 91 -0.04 11.33 -4.89
C LYS A 91 0.12 9.86 -4.55
N CYS A 92 0.30 9.01 -5.56
CA CYS A 92 0.55 7.59 -5.36
C CYS A 92 1.81 7.33 -4.53
N ALA A 93 2.90 8.03 -4.83
CA ALA A 93 4.14 7.91 -4.05
C ALA A 93 3.93 8.31 -2.58
N GLU A 94 3.29 9.45 -2.31
CA GLU A 94 2.99 9.91 -0.95
C GLU A 94 2.13 8.90 -0.16
N ALA A 95 1.11 8.35 -0.80
CA ALA A 95 0.25 7.33 -0.19
C ALA A 95 1.03 6.03 0.10
N CYS A 96 1.84 5.57 -0.86
CA CYS A 96 2.72 4.41 -0.69
C CYS A 96 3.72 4.59 0.45
N ARG A 97 4.37 5.76 0.56
CA ARG A 97 5.30 6.07 1.67
C ARG A 97 4.60 6.02 3.01
N THR A 98 3.40 6.60 3.09
CA THR A 98 2.59 6.63 4.30
C THR A 98 2.17 5.23 4.74
N ALA A 99 1.74 4.38 3.79
CA ALA A 99 1.38 2.99 4.05
C ALA A 99 2.60 2.15 4.48
N ALA A 100 3.73 2.29 3.77
CA ALA A 100 4.96 1.58 4.08
C ALA A 100 5.44 1.84 5.52
N GLU A 101 5.36 3.10 5.97
CA GLU A 101 5.72 3.45 7.36
C GLU A 101 4.79 2.77 8.37
N ALA A 102 3.47 2.82 8.15
CA ALA A 102 2.53 2.13 9.04
C ALA A 102 2.77 0.61 9.09
N TYR A 103 3.06 0.00 7.95
CA TYR A 103 3.31 -1.43 7.84
C TYR A 103 4.62 -1.85 8.54
N ARG A 104 5.67 -1.03 8.48
CA ARG A 104 6.89 -1.26 9.27
C ARG A 104 6.62 -1.25 10.76
N GLN A 105 5.75 -0.36 11.25
CA GLN A 105 5.40 -0.34 12.67
C GLN A 105 4.65 -1.61 13.08
N ILE A 106 3.71 -2.07 12.26
CA ILE A 106 3.02 -3.36 12.49
C ILE A 106 4.02 -4.52 12.52
N ALA A 107 4.93 -4.59 11.55
CA ALA A 107 5.89 -5.69 11.42
C ALA A 107 6.87 -5.78 12.61
N LYS A 108 7.21 -4.65 13.25
CA LYS A 108 8.08 -4.61 14.43
C LYS A 108 7.40 -5.18 15.69
N VAL A 109 6.11 -4.93 15.86
CA VAL A 109 5.37 -5.33 17.07
C VAL A 109 5.27 -6.86 17.19
N ALA A 110 5.08 -7.57 16.08
CA ALA A 110 4.93 -9.03 16.11
C ALA A 110 6.22 -9.83 16.36
N VAL A 111 7.40 -9.18 16.38
CA VAL A 111 8.66 -9.83 16.78
C VAL A 111 8.83 -9.86 18.30
N SER A 112 7.92 -9.22 19.05
CA SER A 112 8.03 -9.03 20.51
C SER A 112 7.13 -9.95 21.34
N ALA A 113 6.47 -10.93 20.72
CA ALA A 113 5.60 -11.92 21.37
C ALA A 113 6.11 -13.35 21.08
#